data_AF-A0A6C0LUW0-F1
#
_entry.id   AF-A0A6C0LUW0-F1
#
_cell.length_a   1.000
_cell.length_b   1.000
_cell.length_c   1.000
_cell.angle_alpha   90.00
_cell.angle_beta   90.00
_cell.angle_gamma   90.00
#
_symmetry.space_group_name_H-M   'P 1'
#
loop_
_entity.id
_entity.type
_entity.pdbx_description
1 polymer ?
#
loop_
_entity_poly.entity_id
_entity_poly.type
_entity_poly.pdbx_seq_one_letter_code
_entity_poly.pdbx_strand_id
1 'polypeptide(L)'
;MGIDNYYEQYDNARSNVLNAINNKQNIVLWGSGCNGKSHLVNEILNNDESIRTNYDMLFGGCGCAIEESNKKFLIQCVDMNYILTDLKDHSFVFINMNEYKYPNYTKLRSGRA
;
A
#
# COMPACT_ATOMS: atom_id res chain seq x y z
N MET A 1 10.73 16.90 8.86
CA MET A 1 9.38 16.92 9.46
C MET A 1 8.91 15.48 9.52
N GLY A 2 8.47 15.02 10.69
CA GLY A 2 7.93 13.68 10.85
C GLY A 2 6.53 13.58 10.25
N ILE A 3 6.04 12.36 10.11
CA ILE A 3 4.61 12.09 9.91
C ILE A 3 4.04 12.01 11.33
N ASP A 4 3.12 12.90 11.68
CA ASP A 4 2.66 13.06 13.08
C ASP A 4 1.30 12.40 13.33
N ASN A 5 0.55 12.04 12.28
CA ASN A 5 -0.77 11.42 12.39
C ASN A 5 -1.17 10.56 11.18
N TYR A 6 -2.31 9.89 11.31
CA TYR A 6 -2.89 9.05 10.25
C TYR A 6 -3.12 9.80 8.94
N TYR A 7 -3.65 11.03 8.99
CA TYR A 7 -4.02 11.78 7.79
C TYR A 7 -2.76 12.20 7.02
N GLU A 8 -1.74 12.67 7.71
CA GLU A 8 -0.44 12.96 7.11
C GLU A 8 0.21 11.72 6.50
N GLN A 9 0.15 10.56 7.18
CA GLN A 9 0.63 9.31 6.63
C GLN A 9 -0.12 8.93 5.35
N TYR A 10 -1.45 9.07 5.38
CA TYR A 10 -2.33 8.73 4.27
C TYR A 10 -2.08 9.64 3.07
N ASP A 11 -1.97 10.95 3.28
CA ASP A 11 -1.69 11.94 2.23
C ASP A 11 -0.29 11.75 1.65
N ASN A 12 0.71 11.49 2.49
CA ASN A 12 2.06 11.18 2.04
C ASN A 12 2.11 9.90 1.20
N ALA A 13 1.44 8.84 1.67
CA ALA A 13 1.31 7.59 0.91
C ALA A 13 0.61 7.83 -0.43
N ARG A 14 -0.48 8.61 -0.46
CA ARG A 14 -1.20 8.97 -1.68
C ARG A 14 -0.30 9.68 -2.69
N SER A 15 0.42 10.72 -2.26
CA SER A 15 1.37 11.43 -3.12
C SER A 15 2.47 10.50 -3.65
N ASN A 16 3.01 9.63 -2.82
CA ASN A 16 4.06 8.68 -3.24
C ASN A 16 3.54 7.63 -4.22
N VAL A 17 2.32 7.12 -4.04
CA VAL A 17 1.70 6.18 -4.98
C VAL A 17 1.51 6.87 -6.34
N LEU A 18 0.93 8.07 -6.37
CA LEU A 18 0.72 8.81 -7.62
C LEU A 18 2.04 9.13 -8.33
N ASN A 19 3.06 9.54 -7.58
CA ASN A 19 4.40 9.77 -8.13
C ASN A 19 5.00 8.48 -8.72
N ALA A 20 4.88 7.35 -8.05
CA ALA A 20 5.37 6.07 -8.55
C ALA A 20 4.60 5.60 -9.80
N ILE A 21 3.27 5.84 -9.84
CA ILE A 21 2.43 5.58 -11.01
C ILE A 21 2.91 6.38 -12.22
N ASN A 22 3.11 7.69 -12.04
CA ASN A 22 3.59 8.59 -13.09
C ASN A 22 4.98 8.19 -13.63
N ASN A 23 5.82 7.63 -12.75
CA ASN A 23 7.15 7.13 -13.11
C ASN A 23 7.16 5.66 -13.57
N LYS A 24 5.98 5.02 -13.73
CA LYS A 24 5.83 3.62 -14.18
C LYS A 24 6.63 2.62 -13.33
N GLN A 25 6.61 2.80 -12.00
CA GLN A 25 7.34 1.96 -11.06
C GLN A 25 6.43 0.88 -10.45
N ASN A 26 7.00 -0.25 -10.05
CA ASN A 26 6.27 -1.19 -9.20
C ASN A 26 6.10 -0.60 -7.80
N ILE A 27 5.01 -0.95 -7.12
CA ILE A 27 4.60 -0.30 -5.87
C ILE A 27 4.22 -1.35 -4.83
N VAL A 28 4.71 -1.18 -3.59
CA VAL A 28 4.31 -1.97 -2.43
C VAL A 28 3.85 -1.02 -1.32
N LEU A 29 2.56 -1.04 -1.00
CA LEU A 29 2.01 -0.40 0.19
C LEU A 29 2.04 -1.40 1.34
N TRP A 30 2.83 -1.14 2.36
CA TRP A 30 2.95 -2.03 3.51
C TRP A 30 2.34 -1.46 4.79
N GLY A 31 1.65 -2.31 5.55
CA GLY A 31 1.18 -1.99 6.89
C GLY A 31 0.40 -3.14 7.51
N SER A 32 0.61 -3.40 8.79
CA SER A 32 0.10 -4.58 9.51
C SER A 32 -1.40 -4.54 9.86
N GLY A 33 -2.11 -3.43 9.64
CA GLY A 33 -3.51 -3.32 10.07
C GLY A 33 -4.38 -2.36 9.25
N CYS A 34 -5.37 -1.79 9.94
CA CYS A 34 -6.36 -0.84 9.40
C CYS A 34 -5.74 0.54 9.13
N ASN A 35 -4.74 0.59 8.24
CA ASN A 35 -3.96 1.78 7.92
C ASN A 35 -4.44 2.53 6.66
N GLY A 36 -5.58 2.13 6.08
CA GLY A 36 -6.14 2.80 4.89
C GLY A 36 -5.61 2.31 3.53
N LYS A 37 -4.74 1.29 3.47
CA LYS A 37 -4.19 0.76 2.20
C LYS A 37 -5.25 0.45 1.14
N SER A 38 -6.27 -0.32 1.51
CA SER A 38 -7.33 -0.71 0.57
C SER A 38 -8.23 0.46 0.17
N HIS A 39 -8.44 1.40 1.10
CA HIS A 39 -9.17 2.62 0.81
C HIS A 39 -8.40 3.49 -0.20
N LEU A 40 -7.09 3.68 0.02
CA LEU A 40 -6.22 4.45 -0.86
C LEU A 40 -6.18 3.88 -2.27
N VAL A 41 -6.02 2.56 -2.40
CA VAL A 41 -6.03 1.89 -3.71
C VAL A 41 -7.36 2.11 -4.44
N ASN A 42 -8.49 1.92 -3.75
CA ASN A 42 -9.80 2.12 -4.35
C ASN A 42 -10.02 3.58 -4.75
N GLU A 43 -9.61 4.54 -3.92
CA GLU A 43 -9.71 5.97 -4.22
C GLU A 43 -8.94 6.32 -5.50
N ILE A 44 -7.72 5.82 -5.65
CA ILE A 44 -6.89 6.05 -6.85
C ILE A 44 -7.56 5.45 -8.09
N LEU A 45 -8.04 4.21 -8.01
CA LEU A 45 -8.71 3.53 -9.13
C LEU A 45 -10.03 4.20 -9.53
N ASN A 46 -10.79 4.73 -8.57
CA ASN A 46 -12.03 5.44 -8.84
C ASN A 46 -11.77 6.80 -9.52
N ASN A 47 -10.60 7.40 -9.30
CA ASN A 47 -10.21 8.65 -9.93
C ASN A 47 -9.63 8.45 -11.34
N ASP A 48 -9.02 7.28 -11.61
CA ASP A 48 -8.46 6.95 -12.92
C ASP A 48 -8.49 5.43 -13.18
N GLU A 49 -9.48 4.99 -13.96
CA GLU A 49 -9.63 3.58 -14.32
C GLU A 49 -8.52 3.07 -15.26
N SER A 50 -7.83 3.96 -15.99
CA SER A 50 -6.76 3.58 -16.93
C SER A 50 -5.56 2.94 -16.22
N ILE A 51 -5.44 3.17 -14.92
CA ILE A 51 -4.45 2.51 -14.06
C ILE A 51 -4.60 0.99 -14.14
N ARG A 52 -5.83 0.46 -14.27
CA ARG A 52 -6.09 -1.00 -14.39
C ARG A 52 -5.50 -1.62 -15.66
N THR A 53 -5.28 -0.82 -16.70
CA THR A 53 -4.66 -1.26 -17.94
C THR A 53 -3.15 -1.42 -17.78
N ASN A 54 -2.53 -0.63 -16.90
CA ASN A 54 -1.08 -0.55 -16.72
C ASN A 54 -0.57 -1.22 -15.45
N TYR A 55 -1.45 -1.48 -14.48
CA TYR A 55 -1.11 -2.06 -13.19
C TYR A 55 -1.94 -3.30 -12.87
N ASP A 56 -1.27 -4.33 -12.35
CA ASP A 56 -1.89 -5.46 -11.68
C ASP A 56 -2.01 -5.14 -10.19
N MET A 57 -3.25 -5.22 -9.69
CA MET A 57 -3.62 -4.83 -8.34
C MET A 57 -3.73 -6.07 -7.47
N LEU A 58 -2.80 -6.25 -6.53
CA LEU A 58 -2.68 -7.49 -5.77
C LEU A 58 -2.74 -7.25 -4.27
N PHE A 59 -3.11 -8.29 -3.54
CA PHE A 59 -3.00 -8.33 -2.08
C PHE A 59 -1.89 -9.31 -1.69
N GLY A 60 -0.79 -8.76 -1.16
CA GLY A 60 0.39 -9.51 -0.76
C GLY A 60 0.12 -10.37 0.47
N GLY A 61 0.59 -11.62 0.44
CA GLY A 61 0.29 -12.64 1.46
C GLY A 61 -0.86 -13.59 1.11
N CYS A 62 -1.53 -13.40 -0.03
CA CYS A 62 -2.57 -14.32 -0.52
C CYS A 62 -2.05 -15.38 -1.52
N GLY A 63 -0.73 -15.52 -1.70
CA GLY A 63 -0.15 -16.44 -2.68
C GLY A 63 -0.43 -16.03 -4.14
N CYS A 64 -0.75 -14.76 -4.37
CA CYS A 64 -0.87 -14.21 -5.73
C CYS A 64 0.53 -14.15 -6.35
N ALA A 65 0.76 -14.95 -7.38
CA ALA A 65 1.97 -14.85 -8.18
C ALA A 65 1.96 -13.55 -8.98
N ILE A 66 3.11 -12.87 -9.03
CA ILE A 66 3.32 -11.83 -10.04
C ILE A 66 3.58 -12.59 -11.34
N GLU A 67 2.57 -12.60 -12.21
CA GLU A 67 2.76 -13.13 -13.54
C GLU A 67 3.74 -12.24 -14.33
N GLU A 68 4.52 -12.85 -15.23
CA GLU A 68 5.33 -12.10 -16.18
C GLU A 68 4.40 -11.35 -17.15
N SER A 69 4.04 -10.13 -16.76
CA SER A 69 3.22 -9.24 -17.54
C SER A 69 4.00 -7.96 -17.84
N ASN A 70 3.62 -7.28 -18.94
CA ASN A 70 4.19 -5.95 -19.24
C ASN A 70 3.68 -4.86 -18.29
N LYS A 71 2.72 -5.19 -17.40
CA LYS A 71 2.19 -4.26 -16.42
C LYS A 71 3.12 -4.15 -15.22
N LYS A 72 2.94 -3.06 -14.48
CA LYS A 72 3.54 -2.89 -13.16
C LYS A 72 2.63 -3.50 -12.11
N PHE A 73 3.15 -3.77 -10.92
CA PHE A 73 2.29 -4.21 -9.81
C PHE A 73 2.07 -3.10 -8.80
N LEU A 74 0.88 -3.07 -8.20
CA LEU A 74 0.59 -2.35 -6.98
C LEU A 74 0.06 -3.34 -5.94
N ILE A 75 0.89 -3.60 -4.93
CA ILE A 75 0.63 -4.62 -3.92
C ILE A 75 0.28 -3.96 -2.60
N GLN A 76 -0.86 -4.37 -2.04
CA GLN A 76 -1.20 -4.10 -0.65
C GLN A 76 -0.66 -5.24 0.20
N CYS A 77 0.36 -4.97 1.00
CA CYS A 77 1.08 -5.99 1.74
C CYS A 77 0.86 -5.84 3.26
N VAL A 78 0.54 -6.93 3.93
CA VAL A 78 0.45 -7.00 5.40
C VAL A 78 1.63 -7.74 6.02
N ASP A 79 2.17 -8.73 5.31
CA ASP A 79 3.28 -9.56 5.76
C ASP A 79 4.57 -9.17 5.04
N MET A 80 5.54 -8.63 5.80
CA MET A 80 6.82 -8.23 5.25
C MET A 80 7.60 -9.42 4.68
N ASN A 81 7.36 -10.65 5.14
CA ASN A 81 8.03 -11.83 4.59
C ASN A 81 7.74 -12.01 3.10
N TYR A 82 6.52 -11.74 2.66
CA TYR A 82 6.15 -11.78 1.23
C TYR A 82 7.04 -10.86 0.38
N ILE A 83 7.43 -9.70 0.92
CA ILE A 83 8.34 -8.79 0.22
C ILE A 83 9.74 -9.41 0.09
N LEU A 84 10.21 -10.07 1.15
CA LEU A 84 11.54 -10.66 1.21
C LEU A 84 11.65 -11.98 0.42
N THR A 85 10.54 -12.68 0.18
CA THR A 85 10.52 -13.96 -0.53
C THR A 85 10.09 -13.80 -1.97
N ASP A 86 8.92 -13.21 -2.19
CA ASP A 86 8.25 -13.18 -3.50
C ASP A 86 8.63 -11.95 -4.32
N LEU A 87 9.04 -10.86 -3.67
CA LEU A 87 9.38 -9.60 -4.35
C LEU A 87 10.89 -9.33 -4.43
N LYS A 88 11.72 -10.23 -3.91
CA LYS A 88 13.18 -10.02 -3.75
C LYS A 88 13.91 -9.68 -5.05
N ASP A 89 13.42 -10.18 -6.19
CA ASP A 89 14.03 -10.01 -7.50
C ASP A 89 13.40 -8.85 -8.31
N HIS A 90 12.48 -8.11 -7.70
CA HIS A 90 11.80 -6.98 -8.33
C HIS A 90 12.26 -5.65 -7.73
N SER A 91 12.44 -4.65 -8.59
CA SER A 91 12.59 -3.25 -8.13
C SER A 91 11.20 -2.64 -7.91
N PHE A 92 11.00 -2.00 -6.76
CA PHE A 92 9.73 -1.35 -6.39
C PHE A 92 9.93 -0.14 -5.47
N VAL A 93 8.94 0.74 -5.45
CA VAL A 93 8.79 1.78 -4.43
C VAL A 93 8.08 1.19 -3.22
N PHE A 94 8.74 1.21 -2.07
CA PHE A 94 8.18 0.76 -0.81
C PHE A 94 7.55 1.94 -0.06
N ILE A 95 6.25 1.84 0.22
CA ILE A 95 5.48 2.87 0.92
C ILE A 95 5.03 2.30 2.26
N ASN A 96 5.66 2.77 3.33
CA ASN A 96 5.33 2.38 4.69
C ASN A 96 4.11 3.14 5.20
N MET A 97 3.03 2.42 5.50
CA MET A 97 1.81 2.94 6.13
C MET A 97 1.58 2.34 7.52
N ASN A 98 2.59 1.78 8.17
CA ASN A 98 2.41 1.00 9.40
C ASN A 98 2.35 1.83 10.68
N GLU A 99 2.78 3.09 10.66
CA GLU A 99 2.94 3.93 11.86
C GLU A 99 1.59 4.26 12.49
N TYR A 100 0.60 4.63 11.68
CA TYR A 100 -0.72 5.06 12.15
C TYR A 100 -1.83 4.18 11.59
N LYS A 101 -2.72 3.73 12.48
CA LYS A 101 -4.01 3.12 12.11
C LYS A 101 -5.10 4.18 12.09
N TYR A 102 -6.15 3.94 11.30
CA TYR A 102 -7.28 4.86 11.21
C TYR A 102 -7.92 5.05 12.61
N PRO A 103 -8.20 6.30 13.05
CA PRO A 103 -8.59 6.61 14.43
C PRO A 103 -9.80 5.85 14.98
N ASN A 104 -10.73 5.41 14.11
CA ASN A 104 -11.90 4.63 14.57
C ASN A 104 -11.53 3.17 14.93
N TYR A 105 -10.38 2.68 14.48
CA TYR A 105 -9.87 1.33 14.76
C TYR A 105 -8.72 1.33 15.77
N THR A 106 -8.31 2.49 16.30
CA THR A 106 -7.31 2.59 17.38
C THR A 106 -7.94 2.48 18.78
N LYS A 107 -9.28 2.52 18.91
CA LYS A 107 -9.97 2.38 20.20
C LYS A 107 -10.07 0.92 20.64
N LEU A 108 -9.00 0.40 21.24
CA LEU A 108 -9.07 -0.71 22.20
C LEU A 108 -7.88 -0.66 23.17
N ARG A 109 -7.99 0.22 24.17
CA ARG A 109 -7.66 -0.10 25.58
C ARG A 109 -8.69 0.57 26.48
N SER A 110 -9.86 -0.07 26.61
CA SER A 110 -10.63 0.06 27.85
C SER A 110 -9.83 -0.67 28.94
N GLY A 111 -9.08 0.08 29.76
CA GLY A 111 -8.38 -0.53 30.89
C GLY A 111 -7.30 0.34 31.51
N ARG A 112 -7.70 1.26 32.39
CA ARG A 112 -7.60 1.04 33.84
C ARG A 112 -8.54 1.97 34.60
N ALA A 113 -9.20 1.35 35.58
CA ALA A 113 -10.01 1.95 36.63
C ALA A 113 -9.16 2.78 37.59
#